data_AF-A0A1F6G4V6-F1
#
_entry.id   AF-A0A1F6G4V6-F1
#
_cell.length_a   1.000
_cell.length_b   1.000
_cell.length_c   1.000
_cell.angle_alpha   90.00
_cell.angle_beta   90.00
_cell.angle_gamma   90.00
#
_symmetry.space_group_name_H-M   'P 1'
#
loop_
_entity.id
_entity.type
_entity.pdbx_description
1 polymer ?
#
loop_
_entity_poly.entity_id
_entity_poly.type
_entity_poly.pdbx_seq_one_letter_code
_entity_poly.pdbx_strand_id
1 'polypeptide(L)' 'MRDFLVKARVTIQDRKRKKRDKIMEALSKKNKITNDEVEKLLYISDATATRYLSVLVKEGKIQKVGTAGSGVAYTKL' A
#
# COMPACT_ATOMS: atom_id res chain seq x y z
N MET A 1 -14.33 -27.54 -10.26
CA MET A 1 -15.00 -26.36 -9.65
C MET A 1 -14.18 -25.73 -8.52
N ARG A 2 -13.81 -26.46 -7.45
CA ARG A 2 -13.08 -25.89 -6.29
C ARG A 2 -11.69 -25.29 -6.63
N ASP A 3 -10.91 -25.94 -7.48
CA ASP A 3 -9.53 -25.50 -7.79
C ASP A 3 -9.46 -24.16 -8.52
N PHE A 4 -10.44 -23.85 -9.37
CA PHE A 4 -10.49 -22.59 -10.10
C PHE A 4 -10.71 -21.40 -9.16
N LEU A 5 -11.59 -21.56 -8.17
CA LEU A 5 -11.86 -20.54 -7.15
C LEU A 5 -10.63 -20.28 -6.28
N VAL A 6 -9.88 -21.33 -5.93
CA VAL A 6 -8.63 -21.23 -5.19
C VAL A 6 -7.58 -20.47 -6.01
N LYS A 7 -7.38 -20.84 -7.27
CA LYS A 7 -6.41 -20.17 -8.17
C LYS A 7 -6.74 -18.69 -8.38
N ALA A 8 -8.02 -18.36 -8.54
CA ALA A 8 -8.48 -16.98 -8.65
C ALA A 8 -8.19 -16.17 -7.37
N ARG A 9 -8.45 -16.76 -6.18
CA ARG A 9 -8.17 -16.13 -4.89
C ARG A 9 -6.68 -15.84 -4.68
N VAL A 10 -5.81 -16.82 -5.00
CA VAL A 10 -4.36 -16.67 -4.93
C VAL A 10 -3.90 -15.53 -5.84
N THR A 11 -4.36 -15.51 -7.09
CA THR A 11 -4.02 -14.45 -8.05
C THR A 11 -4.41 -13.05 -7.55
N ILE A 12 -5.58 -12.91 -6.92
CA ILE A 12 -6.01 -11.64 -6.33
C ILE A 12 -5.12 -11.24 -5.15
N GLN A 13 -4.76 -12.19 -4.30
CA GLN A 13 -3.86 -11.93 -3.17
C GLN A 13 -2.46 -11.53 -3.64
N ASP A 14 -1.93 -12.18 -4.67
CA ASP A 14 -0.63 -11.85 -5.26
C ASP A 14 -0.61 -10.44 -5.84
N ARG A 15 -1.66 -10.03 -6.54
CA ARG A 15 -1.80 -8.65 -7.06
C ARG A 15 -1.79 -7.62 -5.92
N LYS A 16 -2.48 -7.90 -4.81
CA LYS A 16 -2.48 -7.04 -3.62
C LYS A 16 -1.09 -7.00 -2.97
N ARG A 17 -0.40 -8.14 -2.87
CA ARG A 17 0.97 -8.23 -2.36
C ARG A 17 1.93 -7.38 -3.20
N LYS A 18 1.93 -7.56 -4.53
CA LYS A 18 2.77 -6.79 -5.46
C LYS A 18 2.57 -5.28 -5.34
N LYS A 19 1.33 -4.81 -5.13
CA LYS A 19 1.05 -3.38 -4.90
C LYS A 19 1.69 -2.87 -3.61
N ARG A 20 1.63 -3.64 -2.53
CA ARG A 20 2.29 -3.31 -1.26
C ARG A 20 3.82 -3.32 -1.39
N ASP A 21 4.37 -4.29 -2.11
CA ASP A 21 5.81 -4.40 -2.35
C ASP A 21 6.34 -3.15 -3.10
N LYS A 22 5.60 -2.67 -4.11
CA LYS A 22 5.93 -1.41 -4.81
C LYS A 22 5.95 -0.18 -3.90
N ILE A 23 5.03 -0.08 -2.93
CA ILE A 23 5.03 1.02 -1.95
C ILE A 23 6.28 0.94 -1.07
N MET A 24 6.67 -0.25 -0.62
CA MET A 24 7.88 -0.46 0.18
C MET A 24 9.16 -0.14 -0.61
N GLU A 25 9.19 -0.48 -1.90
CA GLU A 25 10.30 -0.11 -2.79
C GLU A 25 10.41 1.41 -2.94
N ALA A 26 9.29 2.10 -3.16
CA ALA A 26 9.26 3.56 -3.25
C ALA A 26 9.72 4.23 -1.94
N LEU A 27 9.28 3.71 -0.80
CA LEU A 27 9.73 4.16 0.53
C LEU A 27 11.23 3.95 0.74
N SER A 28 11.79 2.85 0.24
CA SER A 28 13.23 2.59 0.32
C SER A 28 14.06 3.57 -0.52
N LYS A 29 13.45 4.23 -1.51
CA LYS A 29 14.11 5.26 -2.35
C LYS A 29 13.92 6.69 -1.83
N LYS A 30 12.75 7.00 -1.25
CA LYS A 30 12.35 8.38 -0.88
C LYS A 30 12.28 8.66 0.62
N ASN A 31 12.49 7.67 1.49
CA ASN A 31 12.33 7.69 2.96
C ASN A 31 10.91 7.99 3.49
N LYS A 32 10.10 8.75 2.74
CA LYS A 32 8.69 9.02 3.03
C LYS A 32 7.84 8.95 1.77
N ILE A 33 6.55 8.70 1.92
CA ILE A 33 5.56 8.74 0.83
C ILE A 33 4.22 9.28 1.33
N THR A 34 3.51 10.05 0.50
CA THR A 34 2.13 10.51 0.82
C THR A 34 1.08 9.60 0.16
N ASN A 35 -0.19 9.77 0.54
CA ASN A 35 -1.28 9.03 -0.11
C ASN A 35 -1.38 9.34 -1.62
N ASP A 36 -1.30 10.62 -1.98
CA ASP A 36 -1.33 11.09 -3.37
C ASP A 36 -0.19 10.50 -4.22
N GLU A 37 1.00 10.35 -3.63
CA GLU A 37 2.12 9.70 -4.32
C GLU A 37 1.84 8.22 -4.55
N VAL A 38 1.21 7.51 -3.61
CA VAL A 38 0.78 6.12 -3.78
C VAL A 38 -0.33 5.99 -4.83
N GLU A 39 -1.26 6.93 -4.85
CA GLU A 39 -2.32 7.02 -5.86
C GLU A 39 -1.72 7.03 -7.27
N LYS A 40 -0.79 7.96 -7.50
CA LYS A 40 -0.08 8.13 -8.78
C LYS A 40 0.84 6.94 -9.09
N LEU A 41 1.51 6.37 -8.09
CA LEU A 41 2.42 5.23 -8.26
C LEU A 41 1.69 3.96 -8.72
N LEU A 42 0.47 3.74 -8.21
CA LEU A 42 -0.28 2.50 -8.42
C LEU A 42 -1.46 2.64 -9.38
N TYR A 43 -1.77 3.86 -9.84
CA TYR A 43 -2.94 4.19 -10.66
C TYR A 43 -4.23 3.65 -10.05
N ILE A 44 -4.49 4.05 -8.80
CA ILE A 44 -5.66 3.64 -8.01
C ILE A 44 -6.36 4.87 -7.45
N SER A 45 -7.52 4.72 -6.80
CA SER A 45 -8.14 5.83 -6.09
C SER A 45 -7.47 6.12 -4.75
N ASP A 46 -7.60 7.36 -4.28
CA ASP A 46 -7.20 7.84 -2.95
C ASP A 46 -7.60 6.87 -1.83
N ALA A 47 -8.87 6.45 -1.79
CA ALA A 47 -9.39 5.52 -0.78
C ALA A 47 -8.72 4.13 -0.87
N THR A 48 -8.33 3.69 -2.07
CA THR A 48 -7.64 2.41 -2.24
C THR A 48 -6.17 2.51 -1.82
N ALA A 49 -5.51 3.63 -2.10
CA ALA A 49 -4.15 3.92 -1.63
C ALA A 49 -4.10 3.92 -0.10
N THR A 50 -5.06 4.59 0.54
CA THR A 50 -5.21 4.60 2.01
C THR A 50 -5.37 3.19 2.56
N ARG A 51 -6.17 2.32 1.92
CA ARG A 51 -6.32 0.93 2.37
C ARG A 51 -5.00 0.15 2.33
N TYR A 52 -4.18 0.31 1.29
CA TYR A 52 -2.88 -0.37 1.22
C TYR A 52 -1.90 0.13 2.29
N LEU A 53 -1.84 1.45 2.50
CA LEU A 53 -1.01 2.06 3.53
C LEU A 53 -1.44 1.62 4.93
N SER A 54 -2.74 1.61 5.23
CA SER A 54 -3.29 1.12 6.50
C SER A 54 -2.93 -0.35 6.78
N VAL A 55 -2.91 -1.19 5.75
CA VAL A 55 -2.46 -2.59 5.90
C VAL A 55 -0.98 -2.65 6.25
N LEU A 56 -0.12 -1.85 5.60
CA LEU A 56 1.32 -1.81 5.91
C LEU A 56 1.59 -1.25 7.32
N VAL A 57 0.82 -0.27 7.77
CA VAL A 57 0.86 0.25 9.15
C VAL A 57 0.46 -0.85 10.13
N LYS A 58 -0.65 -1.55 9.87
CA LYS A 58 -1.12 -2.66 10.71
C LYS A 58 -0.11 -3.82 10.76
N GLU A 59 0.61 -4.06 9.67
CA GLU A 59 1.69 -5.05 9.60
C GLU A 59 3.00 -4.57 10.27
N GLY A 60 3.06 -3.33 10.77
CA GLY A 60 4.26 -2.79 11.44
C GLY A 60 5.44 -2.52 10.49
N LYS A 61 5.18 -2.35 9.19
CA LYS A 61 6.23 -2.09 8.18
C LYS A 61 6.52 -0.59 7.99
N ILE A 62 5.52 0.23 8.23
CA ILE A 62 5.55 1.68 8.06
C ILE A 62 4.78 2.33 9.19
N GLN A 63 5.08 3.59 9.48
CA GLN A 63 4.33 4.41 10.42
C GLN A 63 3.73 5.62 9.71
N LYS A 64 2.58 6.08 10.20
CA LYS A 64 1.96 7.33 9.77
C LYS A 64 2.57 8.48 10.56
N VAL A 65 3.06 9.49 9.87
CA VAL A 65 3.64 10.71 10.43
C VAL A 65 2.75 11.89 10.01
N GLY A 66 2.27 12.67 10.99
CA GLY A 66 1.38 13.81 10.78
C GLY A 66 -0.02 13.62 11.39
N THR A 67 -0.64 14.74 11.77
CA THR A 67 -1.89 14.77 12.56
C THR A 67 -3.15 14.61 11.70
N ALA A 68 -3.31 15.36 10.61
CA ALA A 68 -4.45 15.25 9.69
C ALA A 68 -4.22 15.96 8.33
N GLY A 69 -4.95 15.54 7.30
CA GLY A 69 -4.99 16.22 6.00
C GLY A 69 -3.73 16.08 5.14
N SER A 70 -3.39 17.14 4.41
CA SER A 70 -2.28 17.19 3.44
C SER A 70 -0.88 17.01 4.05
N GLY A 71 -0.76 17.11 5.38
CA GLY A 71 0.48 16.88 6.11
C GLY A 71 0.77 15.41 6.45
N VAL A 72 -0.12 14.48 6.06
CA VAL A 72 0.07 13.05 6.35
C VAL A 72 1.07 12.42 5.38
N ALA A 73 2.16 11.94 5.94
CA ALA A 73 3.14 11.11 5.24
C ALA A 73 3.31 9.76 5.95
N TYR A 74 3.89 8.80 5.25
CA TYR A 74 4.23 7.50 5.78
C TYR A 74 5.74 7.31 5.66
N THR A 75 6.37 6.79 6.71
CA THR A 75 7.80 6.48 6.73
C THR A 75 8.00 5.01 7.07
N LYS A 76 9.09 4.43 6.58
CA LYS A 76 9.47 3.06 6.93
C LYS A 76 9.85 3.01 8.43
N LEU A 77 9.46 1.92 9.10
CA LEU A 77 9.93 1.58 10.45
C LEU A 77 11.29 0.89 10.39
#